data_AF-A0A962N2G1-F1
#
_entry.id   AF-A0A962N2G1-F1
#
_cell.length_a   1.000
_cell.length_b   1.000
_cell.length_c   1.000
_cell.angle_alpha   90.00
_cell.angle_beta   90.00
_cell.angle_gamma   90.00
#
_symmetry.space_group_name_H-M   'P 1'
#
loop_
_entity.id
_entity.type
_entity.pdbx_description
1 polymer ?
#
loop_
_entity_poly.entity_id
_entity_poly.type
_entity_poly.pdbx_seq_one_letter_code
_entity_poly.pdbx_strand_id
1 'polypeptide(L)'
;YWVPSIAPSGLAYLTSDKYGKDWRGSFFVGSLKFRFVTRVPVAMAATAATAGTEERVIELGQRVRDIRQGPDGLLYVLTEDARGRIVRLDPQ
;
A
#
# COMPACT_ATOMS: atom_id res chain seq x y z
N TYR A 1 -13.07 -13.76 9.48
CA TYR A 1 -12.85 -14.57 8.26
C TYR A 1 -12.93 -13.61 7.08
N TRP A 2 -11.83 -13.42 6.33
CA TRP A 2 -11.77 -12.46 5.23
C TRP A 2 -11.57 -13.23 3.93
N VAL A 3 -12.63 -13.36 3.14
CA VAL A 3 -12.62 -14.00 1.82
C VAL A 3 -13.11 -12.98 0.80
N PRO A 4 -12.33 -12.69 -0.25
CA PRO A 4 -10.98 -13.20 -0.52
C PRO A 4 -9.91 -12.56 0.39
N SER A 5 -8.98 -13.37 0.93
CA SER A 5 -7.80 -12.84 1.62
C SER A 5 -6.76 -12.38 0.61
N ILE A 6 -6.27 -11.14 0.76
CA ILE A 6 -5.15 -10.58 -0.03
C ILE A 6 -3.78 -11.03 0.46
N ALA A 7 -3.71 -11.83 1.55
CA ALA A 7 -2.50 -12.11 2.30
C ALA A 7 -1.74 -10.80 2.64
N PRO A 8 -2.32 -9.95 3.52
CA PRO A 8 -1.76 -8.65 3.84
C PRO A 8 -0.39 -8.81 4.53
N SER A 9 0.50 -7.85 4.28
CA SER A 9 1.86 -7.85 4.81
C SER A 9 2.19 -6.52 5.49
N GLY A 10 3.12 -5.73 4.94
CA GLY A 10 3.51 -4.43 5.48
C GLY A 10 2.38 -3.40 5.45
N LEU A 11 2.42 -2.48 6.41
CA LEU A 11 1.50 -1.36 6.57
C LEU A 11 2.30 -0.06 6.75
N ALA A 12 1.97 0.96 5.97
CA ALA A 12 2.49 2.31 6.15
C ALA A 12 1.34 3.32 6.28
N TYR A 13 1.43 4.21 7.26
CA TYR A 13 0.59 5.41 7.33
C TYR A 13 1.33 6.57 6.67
N LEU A 14 0.74 7.17 5.64
CA LEU A 14 1.38 8.23 4.88
C LEU A 14 1.15 9.60 5.53
N THR A 15 2.22 10.23 5.98
CA THR A 15 2.21 11.59 6.57
C THR A 15 2.70 12.66 5.61
N SER A 16 3.32 12.27 4.51
CA SER A 16 3.92 13.15 3.50
C SER A 16 2.88 13.71 2.53
N ASP A 17 3.08 14.96 2.09
CA ASP A 17 2.30 15.61 1.04
C ASP A 17 2.83 15.33 -0.38
N LYS A 18 3.92 14.56 -0.53
CA LYS A 18 4.56 14.30 -1.84
C LYS A 18 3.66 13.57 -2.84
N TYR A 19 2.70 12.79 -2.36
CA TYR A 19 1.74 12.06 -3.20
C TYR A 19 0.44 12.83 -3.44
N GLY A 20 0.39 14.12 -3.05
CA GLY A 20 -0.82 14.94 -3.07
C GLY A 20 -1.62 14.86 -1.78
N LYS A 21 -2.40 15.91 -1.52
CA LYS A 21 -3.17 16.08 -0.27
C LYS A 21 -4.18 14.95 -0.03
N ASP A 22 -4.74 14.40 -1.10
CA ASP A 22 -5.74 13.33 -1.02
C ASP A 22 -5.14 12.02 -0.49
N TRP A 23 -3.83 11.80 -0.68
CA TRP A 23 -3.14 10.59 -0.26
C TRP A 23 -2.65 10.67 1.18
N ARG A 24 -2.36 11.88 1.67
CA ARG A 24 -1.95 12.10 3.05
C ARG A 24 -3.02 11.59 4.02
N GLY A 25 -2.56 10.92 5.06
CA GLY A 25 -3.42 10.28 6.05
C GLY A 25 -4.04 8.97 5.58
N SER A 26 -3.66 8.43 4.42
CA SER A 26 -4.07 7.08 3.99
C SER A 26 -3.12 6.01 4.54
N PHE A 27 -3.64 4.80 4.71
CA PHE A 27 -2.84 3.59 4.89
C PHE A 27 -2.46 2.99 3.53
N PHE A 28 -1.31 2.35 3.49
CA PHE A 28 -0.84 1.56 2.36
C PHE A 28 -0.51 0.15 2.85
N VAL A 29 -1.09 -0.85 2.19
CA VAL A 29 -1.00 -2.25 2.60
C VAL A 29 -0.42 -3.09 1.46
N GLY A 30 0.63 -3.85 1.76
CA GLY A 30 1.20 -4.81 0.81
C GLY A 30 0.36 -6.09 0.67
N SER A 31 0.30 -6.65 -0.54
CA SER A 31 -0.32 -7.96 -0.82
C SER A 31 0.72 -8.97 -1.29
N LEU A 32 0.85 -10.05 -0.54
CA LEU A 32 1.66 -11.20 -0.94
C LEU A 32 1.00 -12.02 -2.04
N LYS A 33 -0.33 -12.19 -1.97
CA LYS A 33 -1.07 -13.02 -2.92
C LYS A 33 -1.20 -12.36 -4.29
N PHE A 34 -1.55 -11.08 -4.30
CA PHE A 34 -1.91 -10.34 -5.50
C PHE A 34 -0.82 -9.39 -5.99
N ARG A 35 0.33 -9.32 -5.28
CA ARG A 35 1.56 -8.66 -5.79
C ARG A 35 1.40 -7.16 -6.06
N PHE A 36 0.62 -6.51 -5.20
CA PHE A 36 0.37 -5.07 -5.27
C PHE A 36 0.52 -4.41 -3.91
N VAL A 37 0.49 -3.08 -3.91
CA VAL A 37 0.16 -2.25 -2.75
C VAL A 37 -1.25 -1.67 -2.96
N THR A 38 -2.10 -1.73 -1.94
CA THR A 38 -3.40 -1.05 -1.94
C THR A 38 -3.39 0.16 -0.99
N ARG A 39 -4.00 1.27 -1.42
CA ARG A 39 -4.23 2.46 -0.59
C ARG A 39 -5.62 2.41 0.05
N VAL A 40 -5.68 2.63 1.36
CA VAL A 40 -6.90 2.69 2.17
C VAL A 40 -7.00 4.08 2.84
N PRO A 41 -7.89 4.99 2.38
CA PRO A 41 -8.07 6.30 2.99
C PRO A 41 -8.68 6.24 4.40
N VAL A 42 -8.16 7.02 5.36
CA VAL A 42 -8.66 7.00 6.76
C VAL A 42 -9.98 7.73 6.96
N ALA A 43 -10.38 8.62 6.04
CA ALA A 43 -11.70 9.26 6.08
C ALA A 43 -12.87 8.23 6.00
N MET A 44 -12.60 7.00 5.56
CA MET A 44 -13.54 5.90 5.64
C MET A 44 -13.35 5.11 6.93
N ALA A 45 -13.94 5.60 8.02
CA ALA A 45 -14.50 4.74 9.06
C ALA A 45 -15.81 4.09 8.55
N ALA A 46 -15.80 3.64 7.30
CA ALA A 46 -16.96 3.10 6.64
C ALA A 46 -16.85 1.57 6.70
N THR A 47 -17.96 0.97 7.10
CA THR A 47 -18.13 -0.47 7.29
C THR A 47 -17.51 -1.27 6.13
N ALA A 48 -17.10 -2.51 6.40
CA ALA A 48 -16.43 -3.42 5.45
C ALA A 48 -17.07 -3.52 4.04
N ALA A 49 -18.30 -3.03 3.85
CA ALA A 49 -19.01 -2.94 2.58
C ALA A 49 -18.53 -1.82 1.63
N THR A 50 -17.74 -0.84 2.10
CA THR A 50 -17.38 0.37 1.32
C THR A 50 -15.91 0.46 0.92
N ALA A 51 -15.07 -0.48 1.36
CA ALA A 51 -13.65 -0.51 1.02
C ALA A 51 -13.39 -0.62 -0.50
N GLY A 52 -14.31 -1.19 -1.27
CA GLY A 52 -14.08 -1.50 -2.70
C GLY A 52 -14.13 -0.32 -3.69
N THR A 53 -14.59 0.88 -3.30
CA THR A 53 -14.85 1.97 -4.27
C THR A 53 -13.75 3.03 -4.38
N GLU A 54 -12.87 3.15 -3.39
CA GLU A 54 -11.78 4.17 -3.38
C GLU A 54 -10.37 3.58 -3.30
N GLU A 55 -10.25 2.25 -3.28
CA GLU A 55 -8.98 1.55 -3.31
C GLU A 55 -8.22 1.87 -4.61
N ARG A 56 -6.96 2.31 -4.44
CA ARG A 56 -6.01 2.43 -5.54
C ARG A 56 -4.99 1.32 -5.40
N VAL A 57 -4.79 0.57 -6.47
CA VAL A 57 -3.87 -0.56 -6.55
C VAL A 57 -2.64 -0.14 -7.34
N ILE A 58 -1.47 -0.37 -6.74
CA ILE A 58 -0.16 -0.16 -7.37
C ILE A 58 0.42 -1.55 -7.63
N GLU A 59 0.38 -1.99 -8.89
CA GLU A 59 0.90 -3.28 -9.29
C GLU A 59 2.44 -3.26 -9.33
N LEU A 60 3.07 -4.24 -8.69
CA LEU A 60 4.54 -4.38 -8.67
C LEU A 60 5.00 -5.65 -9.39
N GLY A 61 4.08 -6.56 -9.73
CA GLY A 61 4.38 -7.86 -10.34
C GLY A 61 5.12 -8.84 -9.41
N GLN A 62 5.40 -8.42 -8.17
CA GLN A 62 6.20 -9.13 -7.18
C GLN A 62 5.49 -9.19 -5.83
N ARG A 63 5.78 -10.22 -5.04
CA ARG A 63 5.20 -10.38 -3.69
C ARG A 63 5.68 -9.24 -2.80
N VAL A 64 4.75 -8.45 -2.25
CA VAL A 64 5.09 -7.33 -1.38
C VAL A 64 5.18 -7.79 0.07
N ARG A 65 6.35 -7.63 0.68
CA ARG A 65 6.62 -8.05 2.07
C ARG A 65 6.50 -6.91 3.07
N ASP A 66 7.08 -5.74 2.76
CA ASP A 66 6.97 -4.58 3.64
C ASP A 66 6.79 -3.30 2.82
N ILE A 67 6.23 -2.29 3.46
CA ILE A 67 6.12 -0.93 2.92
C ILE A 67 6.37 0.08 4.04
N ARG A 68 7.19 1.09 3.77
CA ARG A 68 7.55 2.14 4.73
C ARG A 68 7.62 3.50 4.06
N GLN A 69 7.27 4.55 4.78
CA GLN A 69 7.61 5.92 4.40
C GLN A 69 9.04 6.21 4.86
N GLY A 70 9.91 6.61 3.92
CA GLY A 70 11.25 7.10 4.21
C GLY A 70 11.25 8.52 4.79
N PRO A 71 12.40 8.97 5.32
CA PRO A 71 12.55 10.32 5.87
C PRO A 71 12.40 11.42 4.80
N ASP A 72 12.59 11.08 3.52
CA ASP A 72 12.36 11.95 2.37
C ASP A 72 10.87 12.08 1.99
N GLY A 73 9.97 11.39 2.72
CA GLY A 73 8.54 11.43 2.49
C GLY A 73 8.06 10.55 1.33
N LEU A 74 8.91 9.69 0.76
CA LEU A 74 8.53 8.72 -0.26
C LEU A 74 8.29 7.33 0.35
N LEU A 75 7.46 6.52 -0.31
CA LEU A 75 7.15 5.15 0.04
C LEU A 75 8.17 4.20 -0.61
N TYR A 76 8.65 3.27 0.20
CA TYR A 76 9.58 2.22 -0.18
C TYR A 76 8.95 0.87 0.09
N VAL A 77 9.06 -0.03 -0.89
CA VAL A 77 8.44 -1.36 -0.86
C VAL A 77 9.52 -2.42 -0.93
N LEU A 78 9.49 -3.37 0.00
CA LEU A 78 10.32 -4.57 -0.03
C LEU A 78 9.56 -5.71 -0.70
N THR A 79 10.19 -6.35 -1.69
CA THR A 79 9.65 -7.56 -2.34
C THR A 79 10.36 -8.83 -1.85
N GLU A 80 9.65 -9.96 -1.75
CA GLU A 80 10.17 -11.23 -1.19
C GLU A 80 10.29 -12.39 -2.18
N ASP A 81 10.50 -12.10 -3.46
CA ASP A 81 10.84 -13.14 -4.44
C ASP A 81 12.34 -13.51 -4.38
N ALA A 82 12.75 -14.56 -5.10
CA ALA A 82 14.16 -15.01 -5.17
C ALA A 82 15.15 -13.90 -5.58
N ARG A 83 14.68 -12.88 -6.31
CA ARG A 83 15.40 -11.64 -6.61
C ARG A 83 14.65 -10.45 -6.01
N GLY A 84 14.56 -10.43 -4.68
CA GLY A 84 13.92 -9.37 -3.91
C GLY A 84 14.53 -8.00 -4.19
N ARG A 85 13.72 -6.96 -4.12
CA ARG A 85 14.11 -5.57 -4.40
C ARG A 85 13.52 -4.63 -3.36
N ILE A 86 14.20 -3.49 -3.18
CA ILE A 86 13.59 -2.31 -2.58
C ILE A 86 13.18 -1.39 -3.74
N VAL A 87 11.89 -1.12 -3.84
CA VAL A 87 11.29 -0.27 -4.88
C VAL A 87 10.83 1.03 -4.23
N ARG A 88 11.26 2.17 -4.77
CA ARG A 88 10.71 3.48 -4.39
C ARG A 88 9.50 3.77 -5.26
N LEU A 89 8.39 4.18 -4.66
CA LEU A 89 7.20 4.60 -5.38
C LEU A 89 7.30 6.10 -5.66
N ASP A 90 7.50 6.49 -6.91
CA ASP A 90 7.55 7.92 -7.27
C ASP A 90 6.14 8.43 -7.62
N PRO A 91 5.71 9.58 -7.06
CA PRO A 91 4.47 10.23 -7.43
C PRO A 91 4.64 10.91 -8.80
N GLN A 92 4.25 10.24 -9.87
CA GLN A 92 4.08 10.84 -11.19
C GLN A 92 2.61 11.17 -11.45
#